data_AF-A0A941I5X0-F1
#
_entry.id   AF-A0A941I5X0-F1
#
_cell.length_a   1.000
_cell.length_b   1.000
_cell.length_c   1.000
_cell.angle_alpha   90.00
_cell.angle_beta   90.00
_cell.angle_gamma   90.00
#
_symmetry.space_group_name_H-M   'P 1'
#
loop_
_entity.id
_entity.type
_entity.pdbx_description
1 polymer ?
#
loop_
_entity_poly.entity_id
_entity_poly.type
_entity_poly.pdbx_seq_one_letter_code
_entity_poly.pdbx_strand_id
1 'polypeptide(L)'
;MKCHQIRPAVRYGALLLPLLCAQNALAKAQTVQVSATQDARKVVTDFAPEAVMERFEVKDSQGKVWHYLALTEGEPGALIFEDGKLSGKLSRRDAAAFYSCRGYATATRRHWGDDADAWLKSLVTRAEPVTELSITLPEKPTWRSIVEVARNPSLSDLESLVSMGTNPLNIIRKLSSARDNMAEREAYQKNAQRLKAVTTGAKELQLAEIIRPEDVSFVPGGLVMAYPKYTVEFFVSAGQVRLVQQPSFNYLSKTRAALFYAAGMNWDRCTPQQWMQAPAE
;
A
#
# COMPACT_ATOMS: atom_id res chain seq x y z
N MET A 1 -31.33 -0.21 -25.99
CA MET A 1 -31.73 0.58 -27.18
C MET A 1 -31.11 -0.04 -28.41
N LYS A 2 -31.90 -0.30 -29.46
CA LYS A 2 -31.47 -1.00 -30.69
C LYS A 2 -30.73 -0.03 -31.62
N CYS A 3 -29.55 -0.40 -32.11
CA CYS A 3 -28.90 0.30 -33.22
C CYS A 3 -29.47 -0.22 -34.55
N HIS A 4 -30.04 0.70 -35.34
CA HIS A 4 -30.47 0.43 -36.71
C HIS A 4 -29.28 0.46 -37.67
N GLN A 5 -29.25 -0.54 -38.57
CA GLN A 5 -28.43 -0.53 -39.76
C GLN A 5 -28.97 0.51 -40.74
N ILE A 6 -28.11 1.42 -41.20
CA ILE A 6 -28.32 2.18 -42.43
C ILE A 6 -27.12 1.88 -43.32
N ARG A 7 -27.36 1.17 -44.43
CA ARG A 7 -26.44 1.18 -45.57
C ARG A 7 -26.73 2.42 -46.39
N PRO A 8 -25.69 3.02 -46.97
CA PRO A 8 -25.78 3.30 -48.40
C PRO A 8 -24.54 2.85 -49.15
N ALA A 9 -24.74 2.82 -50.47
CA ALA A 9 -23.93 2.18 -51.48
C ALA A 9 -22.94 3.17 -52.13
N VAL A 10 -21.81 2.61 -52.58
CA VAL A 10 -20.97 3.00 -53.74
C VAL A 10 -19.99 4.20 -53.62
N ARG A 11 -18.70 3.79 -53.60
CA ARG A 11 -17.46 4.28 -54.26
C ARG A 11 -17.26 5.79 -54.44
N TYR A 12 -16.20 6.34 -53.83
CA TYR A 12 -14.96 6.85 -54.47
C TYR A 12 -13.90 7.10 -53.37
N GLY A 13 -12.63 6.84 -53.68
CA GLY A 13 -11.56 6.71 -52.68
C GLY A 13 -11.20 7.99 -51.93
N ALA A 14 -10.95 7.83 -50.62
CA ALA A 14 -10.12 8.73 -49.81
C ALA A 14 -9.80 8.05 -48.47
N LEU A 15 -8.52 8.13 -48.08
CA LEU A 15 -7.91 7.88 -46.77
C LEU A 15 -8.74 7.16 -45.69
N LEU A 16 -8.38 5.90 -45.44
CA LEU A 16 -8.61 5.23 -44.16
C LEU A 16 -7.74 5.88 -43.07
N LEU A 17 -8.26 6.91 -42.40
CA LEU A 17 -7.91 7.17 -41.01
C LEU A 17 -8.74 6.20 -40.15
N PRO A 18 -8.16 5.17 -39.50
CA PRO A 18 -8.83 4.61 -38.35
C PRO A 18 -8.73 5.65 -37.24
N LEU A 19 -9.85 6.33 -36.96
CA LEU A 19 -10.07 6.96 -35.67
C LEU A 19 -9.70 5.93 -34.60
N LEU A 20 -8.64 6.23 -33.85
CA LEU A 20 -8.36 5.67 -32.55
C LEU A 20 -9.54 6.03 -31.64
N CYS A 21 -10.63 5.25 -31.73
CA CYS A 21 -11.46 5.00 -30.58
C CYS A 21 -10.55 4.25 -29.60
N ALA A 22 -9.90 5.02 -28.73
CA ALA A 22 -9.35 4.52 -27.49
C ALA A 22 -10.43 3.64 -26.86
N GLN A 23 -10.21 2.33 -26.91
CA GLN A 23 -10.97 1.40 -26.10
C GLN A 23 -10.63 1.78 -24.66
N ASN A 24 -11.47 2.63 -24.07
CA ASN A 24 -11.67 2.63 -22.63
C ASN A 24 -12.12 1.20 -22.31
N ALA A 25 -11.17 0.32 -22.04
CA ALA A 25 -11.44 -0.95 -21.41
C ALA A 25 -12.14 -0.60 -20.09
N LEU A 26 -13.45 -0.79 -20.04
CA LEU A 26 -14.19 -0.77 -18.79
C LEU A 26 -13.56 -1.84 -17.89
N ALA A 27 -12.75 -1.41 -16.93
CA ALA A 27 -12.28 -2.26 -15.85
C ALA A 27 -13.52 -2.66 -15.03
N LYS A 28 -13.97 -3.90 -15.17
CA LYS A 28 -15.09 -4.46 -14.41
C LYS A 28 -14.72 -4.54 -12.93
N ALA A 29 -15.69 -4.33 -12.05
CA ALA A 29 -15.56 -4.63 -10.62
C ALA A 29 -14.93 -6.02 -10.41
N GLN A 30 -13.83 -6.06 -9.67
CA GLN A 30 -13.06 -7.28 -9.44
C GLN A 30 -13.56 -7.94 -8.16
N THR A 31 -14.10 -9.15 -8.26
CA THR A 31 -14.40 -9.97 -7.09
C THR A 31 -13.18 -10.82 -6.74
N VAL A 32 -12.66 -10.64 -5.52
CA VAL A 32 -11.57 -11.45 -4.98
C VAL A 32 -12.16 -12.43 -3.97
N GLN A 33 -11.90 -13.72 -4.18
CA GLN A 33 -12.24 -14.76 -3.20
C GLN A 33 -11.06 -14.94 -2.25
N VAL A 34 -11.33 -14.82 -0.95
CA VAL A 34 -10.36 -15.03 0.12
C VAL A 34 -10.82 -16.20 0.99
N SER A 35 -9.99 -17.22 1.14
CA SER A 35 -10.27 -18.39 1.97
C SER A 35 -9.10 -18.76 2.88
N ALA A 36 -9.38 -19.55 3.91
CA ALA A 36 -8.38 -20.11 4.82
C ALA A 36 -7.39 -21.10 4.16
N THR A 37 -7.59 -21.45 2.89
CA THR A 37 -6.72 -22.35 2.12
C THR A 37 -5.71 -21.60 1.24
N GLN A 38 -5.86 -20.28 1.11
CA GLN A 38 -4.95 -19.44 0.33
C GLN A 38 -3.84 -18.85 1.20
N ASP A 39 -2.65 -18.70 0.61
CA ASP A 39 -1.50 -18.04 1.24
C ASP A 39 -1.79 -16.55 1.45
N ALA A 40 -1.82 -16.11 2.72
CA ALA A 40 -2.08 -14.72 3.09
C ALA A 40 -1.15 -13.73 2.39
N ARG A 41 0.15 -14.04 2.24
CA ARG A 41 1.11 -13.16 1.58
C ARG A 41 0.75 -13.01 0.11
N LYS A 42 0.37 -14.11 -0.55
CA LYS A 42 -0.12 -14.05 -1.93
C LYS A 42 -1.37 -13.17 -2.03
N VAL A 43 -2.39 -13.42 -1.19
CA VAL A 43 -3.62 -12.61 -1.14
C VAL A 43 -3.29 -11.13 -0.92
N VAL A 44 -2.53 -10.80 0.12
CA VAL A 44 -2.11 -9.44 0.48
C VAL A 44 -1.34 -8.74 -0.64
N THR A 45 -0.61 -9.49 -1.48
CA THR A 45 0.16 -8.93 -2.59
C THR A 45 -0.58 -8.87 -3.92
N ASP A 46 -1.65 -9.65 -4.08
CA ASP A 46 -2.44 -9.72 -5.30
C ASP A 46 -3.50 -8.59 -5.37
N PHE A 47 -3.82 -7.95 -4.24
CA PHE A 47 -4.65 -6.75 -4.24
C PHE A 47 -3.93 -5.61 -4.96
N ALA A 48 -4.67 -4.92 -5.85
CA ALA A 48 -4.20 -3.71 -6.49
C ALA A 48 -3.75 -2.69 -5.41
N PRO A 49 -2.58 -2.04 -5.54
CA PRO A 49 -2.08 -1.10 -4.53
C PRO A 49 -3.06 0.01 -4.16
N GLU A 50 -3.98 0.36 -5.06
CA GLU A 50 -4.99 1.40 -4.88
C GLU A 50 -6.20 0.93 -4.05
N ALA A 51 -6.44 -0.39 -4.00
CA ALA A 51 -7.46 -1.01 -3.16
C ALA A 51 -6.99 -1.20 -1.70
N VAL A 52 -5.71 -0.97 -1.42
CA VAL A 52 -5.10 -1.23 -0.11
C VAL A 52 -4.77 0.10 0.58
N MET A 53 -5.38 0.33 1.74
CA MET A 53 -5.06 1.46 2.60
C MET A 53 -3.72 1.22 3.29
N GLU A 54 -3.56 0.03 3.86
CA GLU A 54 -2.32 -0.40 4.47
C GLU A 54 -2.27 -1.93 4.61
N ARG A 55 -1.08 -2.43 4.89
CA ARG A 55 -0.84 -3.82 5.27
C ARG A 55 0.38 -3.91 6.17
N PHE A 56 0.36 -4.90 7.05
CA PHE A 56 1.54 -5.24 7.83
C PHE A 56 1.64 -6.73 8.08
N GLU A 57 2.86 -7.13 8.42
CA GLU A 57 3.20 -8.45 8.94
C GLU A 57 3.86 -8.27 10.31
N VAL A 58 3.37 -8.95 11.33
CA VAL A 58 3.93 -8.94 12.69
C VAL A 58 4.17 -10.36 13.13
N LYS A 59 5.33 -10.60 13.75
CA LYS A 59 5.58 -11.82 14.53
C LYS A 59 5.35 -11.50 15.99
N ASP A 60 4.38 -12.17 16.60
CA ASP A 60 4.06 -11.95 18.01
C ASP A 60 5.12 -12.56 18.95
N SER A 61 4.97 -12.32 20.26
CA SER A 61 5.82 -12.90 21.29
C SER A 61 5.77 -14.44 21.39
N GLN A 62 4.72 -15.07 20.88
CA GLN A 62 4.59 -16.54 20.81
C GLN A 62 5.26 -17.12 19.55
N GLY A 63 5.70 -16.25 18.64
CA GLY A 63 6.36 -16.61 17.40
C GLY A 63 5.42 -16.88 16.23
N LYS A 64 4.12 -16.64 16.41
CA LYS A 64 3.10 -16.76 15.37
C LYS A 64 3.13 -15.52 14.47
N VAL A 65 2.87 -15.75 13.18
CA VAL A 65 2.93 -14.70 12.16
C VAL A 65 1.51 -14.24 11.83
N TRP A 66 1.30 -12.93 11.92
CA TRP A 66 0.04 -12.28 11.63
C TRP A 66 0.19 -11.37 10.42
N HIS A 67 -0.75 -11.45 9.50
CA HIS A 67 -0.89 -10.47 8.42
C HIS A 67 -2.18 -9.69 8.58
N TYR A 68 -2.11 -8.42 8.21
CA TYR A 68 -3.24 -7.52 8.17
C TYR A 68 -3.31 -6.81 6.83
N LEU A 69 -4.52 -6.65 6.31
CA LEU A 69 -4.79 -5.92 5.08
C LEU A 69 -6.00 -5.03 5.29
N ALA A 70 -5.81 -3.71 5.32
CA ALA A 70 -6.90 -2.75 5.30
C ALA A 70 -7.23 -2.35 3.87
N LEU A 71 -8.51 -2.32 3.54
CA LEU A 71 -9.00 -1.88 2.25
C LEU A 71 -9.27 -0.38 2.27
N THR A 72 -9.06 0.29 1.13
CA THR A 72 -9.45 1.69 0.97
C THR A 72 -10.97 1.85 1.00
N GLU A 73 -11.68 0.87 0.45
CA GLU A 73 -13.13 0.87 0.28
C GLU A 73 -13.71 -0.56 0.33
N GLY A 74 -15.03 -0.64 0.48
CA GLY A 74 -15.78 -1.90 0.52
C GLY A 74 -16.04 -2.40 1.94
N GLU A 75 -16.69 -3.56 2.00
CA GLU A 75 -16.88 -4.35 3.22
C GLU A 75 -16.36 -5.77 2.97
N PRO A 76 -15.55 -6.34 3.89
CA PRO A 76 -15.08 -5.75 5.14
C PRO A 76 -14.05 -4.64 4.96
N GLY A 77 -13.85 -3.83 6.00
CA GLY A 77 -12.82 -2.79 6.03
C GLY A 77 -11.39 -3.32 6.12
N ALA A 78 -11.21 -4.48 6.74
CA ALA A 78 -9.90 -5.14 6.79
C ALA A 78 -10.03 -6.65 6.96
N LEU A 79 -8.94 -7.35 6.61
CA LEU A 79 -8.75 -8.78 6.78
C LEU A 79 -7.57 -9.04 7.72
N ILE A 80 -7.69 -10.11 8.51
CA ILE A 80 -6.67 -10.58 9.43
C ILE A 80 -6.39 -12.03 9.09
N PHE A 81 -5.10 -12.35 9.03
CA PHE A 81 -4.61 -13.68 8.76
C PHE A 81 -3.69 -14.13 9.89
N GLU A 82 -3.86 -15.39 10.28
CA GLU A 82 -3.11 -16.06 11.32
C GLU A 82 -2.36 -17.24 10.69
N ASP A 83 -1.02 -17.27 10.83
CA ASP A 83 -0.15 -18.27 10.22
C ASP A 83 -0.47 -18.53 8.74
N GLY A 84 -0.71 -17.43 8.01
CA GLY A 84 -0.98 -17.47 6.57
C GLY A 84 -2.42 -17.78 6.19
N LYS A 85 -3.35 -17.97 7.13
CA LYS A 85 -4.76 -18.32 6.86
C LYS A 85 -5.71 -17.22 7.30
N LEU A 86 -6.77 -16.98 6.53
CA LEU A 86 -7.82 -16.04 6.93
C LEU A 86 -8.41 -16.46 8.29
N SER A 87 -8.36 -15.55 9.27
CA SER A 87 -8.83 -15.79 10.63
C SER A 87 -9.91 -14.81 11.06
N GLY A 88 -9.93 -13.59 10.51
CA GLY A 88 -10.90 -12.59 10.89
C GLY A 88 -11.04 -11.43 9.92
N LYS A 89 -12.06 -10.62 10.16
CA LYS A 89 -12.33 -9.37 9.45
C LYS A 89 -12.66 -8.24 10.42
N LEU A 90 -12.51 -7.01 9.96
CA LEU A 90 -12.99 -5.81 10.64
C LEU A 90 -14.02 -5.07 9.79
N SER A 91 -14.93 -4.36 10.46
CA SER A 91 -15.75 -3.35 9.80
C SER A 91 -14.88 -2.22 9.25
N ARG A 92 -15.40 -1.47 8.28
CA ARG A 92 -14.74 -0.25 7.77
C ARG A 92 -14.47 0.78 8.86
N ARG A 93 -15.41 0.98 9.79
CA ARG A 93 -15.25 1.90 10.93
C ARG A 93 -14.05 1.51 11.79
N ASP A 94 -13.96 0.23 12.17
CA ASP A 94 -12.87 -0.26 13.01
C ASP A 94 -11.53 -0.19 12.28
N ALA A 95 -11.48 -0.59 11.00
CA ALA A 95 -10.25 -0.52 10.21
C ALA A 95 -9.72 0.92 10.09
N ALA A 96 -10.61 1.90 9.83
CA ALA A 96 -10.24 3.31 9.76
C ALA A 96 -9.76 3.85 11.12
N ALA A 97 -10.42 3.47 12.23
CA ALA A 97 -10.01 3.84 13.58
C ALA A 97 -8.62 3.28 13.92
N PHE A 98 -8.40 2.00 13.60
CA PHE A 98 -7.14 1.31 13.85
C PHE A 98 -5.98 1.95 13.08
N TYR A 99 -6.17 2.23 11.79
CA TYR A 99 -5.21 2.94 10.95
C TYR A 99 -4.88 4.34 11.51
N SER A 100 -5.92 5.14 11.79
CA SER A 100 -5.77 6.53 12.26
C SER A 100 -5.05 6.58 13.60
N CYS A 101 -5.40 5.70 14.54
CA CYS A 101 -4.79 5.69 15.86
C CYS A 101 -3.34 5.22 15.86
N ARG A 102 -2.95 4.23 15.03
CA ARG A 102 -1.53 3.83 14.89
C ARG A 102 -0.70 4.91 14.21
N GLY A 103 -1.27 5.60 13.23
CA GLY A 103 -0.66 6.78 12.61
C GLY A 103 -0.43 7.90 13.61
N TYR A 104 -1.46 8.28 14.38
CA TYR A 104 -1.39 9.29 15.44
C TYR A 104 -0.36 8.91 16.52
N ALA A 105 -0.37 7.66 17.00
CA ALA A 105 0.59 7.18 17.99
C ALA A 105 2.04 7.33 17.48
N THR A 106 2.27 6.93 16.23
CA THR A 106 3.58 7.05 15.56
C THR A 106 4.00 8.52 15.36
N ALA A 107 3.05 9.42 15.16
CA ALA A 107 3.33 10.85 14.95
C ALA A 107 3.60 11.62 16.25
N THR A 108 3.01 11.20 17.39
CA THR A 108 2.95 12.05 18.61
C THR A 108 3.51 11.42 19.87
N ARG A 109 3.66 10.09 19.91
CA ARG A 109 4.13 9.36 21.09
C ARG A 109 5.40 8.59 20.77
N ARG A 110 5.25 7.34 20.36
CA ARG A 110 6.32 6.41 19.99
C ARG A 110 5.87 5.62 18.78
N HIS A 111 6.82 5.05 18.04
CA HIS A 111 6.48 4.23 16.88
C HIS A 111 5.56 3.09 17.32
N TRP A 112 4.46 2.86 16.60
CA TRP A 112 3.46 1.88 17.01
C TRP A 112 4.04 0.46 17.12
N GLY A 113 5.12 0.17 16.40
CA GLY A 113 5.86 -1.08 16.42
C GLY A 113 6.46 -1.43 17.79
N ASP A 114 6.72 -0.43 18.64
CA ASP A 114 7.17 -0.63 20.02
C ASP A 114 6.14 -1.41 20.86
N ASP A 115 4.85 -1.26 20.53
CA ASP A 115 3.72 -1.93 21.18
C ASP A 115 2.99 -2.89 20.22
N ALA A 116 3.67 -3.40 19.18
CA ALA A 116 3.04 -4.18 18.10
C ALA A 116 2.17 -5.33 18.64
N ASP A 117 2.66 -6.07 19.63
CA ASP A 117 1.94 -7.18 20.28
C ASP A 117 0.65 -6.71 20.97
N ALA A 118 0.66 -5.56 21.64
CA ALA A 118 -0.51 -5.02 22.31
C ALA A 118 -1.56 -4.54 21.29
N TRP A 119 -1.11 -3.84 20.24
CA TRP A 119 -1.98 -3.44 19.12
C TRP A 119 -2.60 -4.65 18.45
N LEU A 120 -1.80 -5.67 18.13
CA LEU A 120 -2.24 -6.91 17.52
C LEU A 120 -3.26 -7.67 18.40
N LYS A 121 -2.99 -7.82 19.70
CA LYS A 121 -3.92 -8.48 20.61
C LYS A 121 -5.29 -7.78 20.62
N SER A 122 -5.29 -6.45 20.67
CA SER A 122 -6.55 -5.67 20.64
C SER A 122 -7.29 -5.80 19.31
N LEU A 123 -6.54 -5.83 18.20
CA LEU A 123 -7.06 -6.02 16.84
C LEU A 123 -7.76 -7.37 16.70
N VAL A 124 -7.08 -8.45 17.10
CA VAL A 124 -7.61 -9.82 17.04
C VAL A 124 -8.83 -9.97 17.96
N THR A 125 -8.83 -9.33 19.13
CA THR A 125 -9.99 -9.35 20.04
C THR A 125 -11.22 -8.69 19.42
N ARG A 126 -11.04 -7.64 18.61
CA ARG A 126 -12.13 -6.92 17.94
C ARG A 126 -12.64 -7.64 16.69
N ALA A 127 -11.80 -8.44 16.06
CA ALA A 127 -12.07 -9.09 14.80
C ALA A 127 -13.28 -10.02 14.85
N GLU A 128 -14.12 -9.95 13.82
CA GLU A 128 -15.15 -10.96 13.61
C GLU A 128 -14.51 -12.18 12.93
N PRO A 129 -14.62 -13.39 13.52
CA PRO A 129 -14.05 -14.60 12.92
C PRO A 129 -14.67 -14.88 11.54
N VAL A 130 -13.82 -15.20 10.56
CA VAL A 130 -14.26 -15.59 9.21
C VAL A 130 -13.22 -16.50 8.58
N THR A 131 -13.67 -17.51 7.83
CA THR A 131 -12.79 -18.46 7.13
C THR A 131 -12.88 -18.37 5.61
N GLU A 132 -13.95 -17.77 5.07
CA GLU A 132 -14.18 -17.57 3.65
C GLU A 132 -14.98 -16.29 3.40
N LEU A 133 -14.63 -15.58 2.32
CA LEU A 133 -15.24 -14.30 1.98
C LEU A 133 -15.05 -13.97 0.49
N SER A 134 -16.09 -13.38 -0.11
CA SER A 134 -16.01 -12.73 -1.42
C SER A 134 -15.96 -11.21 -1.22
N ILE A 135 -14.92 -10.55 -1.74
CA ILE A 135 -14.76 -9.10 -1.66
C ILE A 135 -14.93 -8.51 -3.05
N THR A 136 -15.84 -7.56 -3.18
CA THR A 136 -15.99 -6.79 -4.42
C THR A 136 -15.20 -5.50 -4.29
N LEU A 137 -14.15 -5.37 -5.09
CA LEU A 137 -13.36 -4.15 -5.16
C LEU A 137 -14.01 -3.12 -6.10
N PRO A 138 -14.02 -1.83 -5.71
CA PRO A 138 -14.55 -0.78 -6.56
C PRO A 138 -13.74 -0.63 -7.85
N GLU A 139 -14.41 -0.24 -8.93
CA GLU A 139 -13.80 -0.06 -10.26
C GLU A 139 -12.79 1.09 -10.30
N LYS A 140 -13.01 2.11 -9.46
CA LYS A 140 -12.11 3.24 -9.25
C LYS A 140 -12.14 3.60 -7.77
N PRO A 141 -11.02 3.49 -7.05
CA PRO A 141 -10.97 3.98 -5.68
C PRO A 141 -11.18 5.51 -5.68
N THR A 142 -12.13 5.99 -4.88
CA THR A 142 -12.37 7.41 -4.63
C THR A 142 -11.31 8.02 -3.73
N TRP A 143 -10.61 7.20 -2.94
CA TRP A 143 -9.42 7.61 -2.20
C TRP A 143 -8.21 7.63 -3.13
N ARG A 144 -7.59 8.79 -3.36
CA ARG A 144 -6.25 8.87 -3.98
C ARG A 144 -5.35 7.95 -3.16
N SER A 145 -4.86 6.87 -3.78
CA SER A 145 -4.15 5.82 -3.07
C SER A 145 -3.07 6.46 -2.19
N ILE A 146 -2.96 6.05 -0.93
CA ILE A 146 -1.87 6.50 -0.07
C ILE A 146 -0.52 6.18 -0.73
N VAL A 147 -0.46 5.16 -1.58
CA VAL A 147 0.67 4.85 -2.45
C VAL A 147 0.88 5.93 -3.51
N GLU A 148 -0.16 6.47 -4.12
CA GLU A 148 -0.08 7.59 -5.06
C GLU A 148 0.38 8.89 -4.39
N VAL A 149 -0.10 9.17 -3.16
CA VAL A 149 0.33 10.34 -2.36
C VAL A 149 1.76 10.17 -1.83
N ALA A 150 2.16 8.95 -1.46
CA ALA A 150 3.51 8.62 -1.01
C ALA A 150 4.53 8.58 -2.16
N ARG A 151 4.09 8.21 -3.38
CA ARG A 151 4.92 8.14 -4.59
C ARG A 151 4.94 9.42 -5.43
N ASN A 152 4.28 10.50 -5.02
CA ASN A 152 4.33 11.79 -5.71
C ASN A 152 5.25 12.80 -4.97
N PRO A 153 6.54 12.90 -5.34
CA PRO A 153 7.30 14.14 -5.18
C PRO A 153 6.81 15.25 -6.13
N SER A 154 6.13 14.87 -7.22
CA SER A 154 6.00 15.64 -8.47
C SER A 154 4.67 16.36 -8.70
N LEU A 155 4.08 16.97 -7.66
CA LEU A 155 3.26 18.19 -7.91
C LEU A 155 4.14 19.41 -8.27
N SER A 156 5.47 19.25 -8.28
CA SER A 156 6.46 20.25 -8.76
C SER A 156 6.99 20.03 -10.17
N ASP A 157 6.86 18.84 -10.77
CA ASP A 157 7.65 18.48 -11.98
C ASP A 157 6.83 18.47 -13.30
N LEU A 158 5.58 18.93 -13.25
CA LEU A 158 4.67 19.02 -14.40
C LEU A 158 4.85 20.29 -15.26
N GLU A 159 6.00 20.98 -15.18
CA GLU A 159 6.31 22.11 -16.08
C GLU A 159 7.23 21.75 -17.28
N SER A 160 7.77 20.53 -17.38
CA SER A 160 8.80 20.25 -18.41
C SER A 160 8.31 19.74 -19.78
N LEU A 161 6.99 19.64 -20.01
CA LEU A 161 6.42 19.10 -21.26
C LEU A 161 5.91 20.14 -22.26
N VAL A 162 6.46 21.36 -22.24
CA VAL A 162 6.25 22.35 -23.32
C VAL A 162 7.57 23.00 -23.70
N SER A 163 8.37 22.32 -24.52
CA SER A 163 9.36 22.93 -25.44
C SER A 163 10.12 21.85 -26.21
N MET A 164 9.42 21.06 -27.02
CA MET A 164 10.08 20.17 -28.00
C MET A 164 10.30 20.91 -29.32
N GLY A 165 11.28 21.81 -29.33
CA GLY A 165 11.99 22.23 -30.53
C GLY A 165 13.13 21.25 -30.83
N THR A 166 13.15 20.70 -32.04
CA THR A 166 14.05 19.64 -32.51
C THR A 166 15.50 20.10 -32.65
N ASN A 167 16.41 19.62 -31.79
CA ASN A 167 17.87 19.72 -31.97
C ASN A 167 18.51 18.30 -31.91
N PRO A 168 19.23 17.85 -32.96
CA PRO A 168 19.77 16.48 -33.07
C PRO A 168 20.81 16.10 -31.99
N LEU A 169 21.48 17.05 -31.34
CA LEU A 169 22.39 16.75 -30.22
C LEU A 169 21.67 16.22 -28.96
N ASN A 170 20.37 16.50 -28.82
CA ASN A 170 19.56 15.95 -27.73
C ASN A 170 19.22 14.46 -27.90
N ILE A 171 19.42 13.86 -29.07
CA ILE A 171 19.09 12.44 -29.33
C ILE A 171 20.11 11.53 -28.64
N ILE A 172 21.40 11.87 -28.68
CA ILE A 172 22.47 11.09 -28.01
C ILE A 172 22.35 11.22 -26.49
N ARG A 173 22.04 12.42 -25.99
CA ARG A 173 21.77 12.66 -24.56
C ARG A 173 20.51 11.93 -24.08
N LYS A 174 19.51 11.78 -24.95
CA LYS A 174 18.29 10.99 -24.68
C LYS A 174 18.54 9.49 -24.69
N LEU A 175 19.45 8.99 -25.51
CA LEU A 175 19.86 7.57 -25.49
C LEU A 175 20.67 7.23 -24.23
N SER A 176 21.59 8.11 -23.80
CA SER A 176 22.30 7.92 -22.54
C SER A 176 21.36 8.02 -21.34
N SER A 177 20.50 9.04 -21.29
CA SER A 177 19.51 9.16 -20.22
C SER A 177 18.47 8.04 -20.24
N ALA A 178 18.10 7.51 -21.41
CA ALA A 178 17.20 6.35 -21.51
C ALA A 178 17.86 5.09 -20.96
N ARG A 179 19.16 4.90 -21.22
CA ARG A 179 19.92 3.76 -20.67
C ARG A 179 20.11 3.89 -19.15
N ASP A 180 20.42 5.09 -18.67
CA ASP A 180 20.56 5.36 -17.24
C ASP A 180 19.20 5.19 -16.53
N ASN A 181 18.12 5.67 -17.13
CA ASN A 181 16.75 5.44 -16.65
C ASN A 181 16.35 3.95 -16.66
N MET A 182 16.81 3.16 -17.63
CA MET A 182 16.58 1.71 -17.65
C MET A 182 17.36 1.01 -16.53
N ALA A 183 18.65 1.31 -16.36
CA ALA A 183 19.46 0.73 -15.30
C ALA A 183 18.91 1.09 -13.90
N GLU A 184 18.48 2.34 -13.70
CA GLU A 184 17.81 2.76 -12.47
C GLU A 184 16.49 2.05 -12.24
N ARG A 185 15.69 1.85 -13.31
CA ARG A 185 14.42 1.12 -13.22
C ARG A 185 14.63 -0.36 -12.88
N GLU A 186 15.62 -1.01 -13.49
CA GLU A 186 16.01 -2.39 -13.19
C GLU A 186 16.48 -2.53 -11.74
N ALA A 187 17.37 -1.64 -11.29
CA ALA A 187 17.84 -1.61 -9.91
C ALA A 187 16.69 -1.38 -8.92
N TYR A 188 15.79 -0.45 -9.24
CA TYR A 188 14.59 -0.20 -8.45
C TYR A 188 13.71 -1.44 -8.37
N GLN A 189 13.39 -2.08 -9.50
CA GLN A 189 12.56 -3.29 -9.52
C GLN A 189 13.20 -4.45 -8.75
N LYS A 190 14.52 -4.67 -8.94
CA LYS A 190 15.29 -5.69 -8.23
C LYS A 190 15.26 -5.47 -6.71
N ASN A 191 15.51 -4.24 -6.27
CA ASN A 191 15.49 -3.91 -4.84
C ASN A 191 14.07 -3.99 -4.25
N ALA A 192 13.06 -3.53 -4.99
CA ALA A 192 11.66 -3.65 -4.58
C ALA A 192 11.25 -5.12 -4.36
N GLN A 193 11.67 -6.02 -5.25
CA GLN A 193 11.42 -7.46 -5.11
C GLN A 193 12.16 -8.05 -3.91
N ARG A 194 13.43 -7.68 -3.71
CA ARG A 194 14.22 -8.14 -2.56
C ARG A 194 13.63 -7.66 -1.24
N LEU A 195 13.25 -6.38 -1.13
CA LEU A 195 12.58 -5.84 0.05
C LEU A 195 11.23 -6.51 0.29
N LYS A 196 10.44 -6.75 -0.76
CA LYS A 196 9.17 -7.49 -0.68
C LYS A 196 9.36 -8.92 -0.18
N ALA A 197 10.51 -9.54 -0.43
CA ALA A 197 10.83 -10.91 0.00
C ALA A 197 11.19 -11.00 1.49
N VAL A 198 11.61 -9.90 2.13
CA VAL A 198 11.88 -9.85 3.58
C VAL A 198 10.59 -10.06 4.36
N THR A 199 10.64 -10.94 5.36
CA THR A 199 9.55 -11.23 6.30
C THR A 199 10.01 -10.99 7.73
N THR A 200 9.06 -11.00 8.65
CA THR A 200 9.35 -11.11 10.08
C THR A 200 10.18 -12.36 10.38
N GLY A 201 11.06 -12.25 11.37
CA GLY A 201 12.09 -13.25 11.70
C GLY A 201 13.35 -13.19 10.83
N ALA A 202 13.35 -12.46 9.70
CA ALA A 202 14.57 -12.22 8.94
C ALA A 202 15.60 -11.46 9.79
N LYS A 203 16.89 -11.69 9.52
CA LYS A 203 17.97 -10.98 10.24
C LYS A 203 18.08 -9.55 9.71
N GLU A 204 18.37 -8.60 10.58
CA GLU A 204 18.66 -7.21 10.21
C GLU A 204 19.72 -7.13 9.10
N LEU A 205 20.77 -7.96 9.20
CA LEU A 205 21.85 -7.98 8.22
C LEU A 205 21.36 -8.29 6.80
N GLN A 206 20.38 -9.18 6.65
CA GLN A 206 19.80 -9.52 5.34
C GLN A 206 19.09 -8.30 4.73
N LEU A 207 18.47 -7.46 5.55
CA LEU A 207 17.82 -6.23 5.11
C LEU A 207 18.87 -5.18 4.71
N ALA A 208 19.93 -5.02 5.51
CA ALA A 208 21.03 -4.10 5.23
C ALA A 208 21.81 -4.45 3.94
N GLU A 209 21.88 -5.74 3.58
CA GLU A 209 22.49 -6.23 2.32
C GLU A 209 21.65 -5.95 1.07
N ILE A 210 20.37 -5.56 1.22
CA ILE A 210 19.52 -5.23 0.08
C ILE A 210 19.85 -3.85 -0.45
N ILE A 211 19.61 -2.85 0.39
CA ILE A 211 19.87 -1.45 0.17
C ILE A 211 19.88 -0.74 1.53
N ARG A 212 20.66 0.33 1.65
CA ARG A 212 20.64 1.17 2.86
C ARG A 212 19.26 1.83 3.02
N PRO A 213 18.71 1.91 4.24
CA PRO A 213 17.47 2.63 4.49
C PRO A 213 17.66 4.13 4.21
N GLU A 214 16.65 4.76 3.65
CA GLU A 214 16.64 6.21 3.39
C GLU A 214 16.26 7.02 4.65
N ASP A 215 15.52 6.45 5.60
CA ASP A 215 15.22 7.05 6.90
C ASP A 215 15.35 5.99 8.00
N VAL A 216 16.00 6.36 9.10
CA VAL A 216 16.20 5.49 10.27
C VAL A 216 15.77 6.23 11.52
N SER A 217 14.86 5.63 12.29
CA SER A 217 14.49 6.12 13.61
C SER A 217 14.97 5.12 14.68
N PHE A 218 15.74 5.59 15.65
CA PHE A 218 16.07 4.81 16.85
C PHE A 218 14.93 4.98 17.86
N VAL A 219 14.33 3.88 18.30
CA VAL A 219 13.15 3.88 19.15
C VAL A 219 13.36 2.96 20.35
N PRO A 220 12.64 3.15 21.47
CA PRO A 220 12.75 2.26 22.62
C PRO A 220 12.48 0.80 22.24
N GLY A 221 13.52 -0.04 22.33
CA GLY A 221 13.42 -1.48 22.03
C GLY A 221 13.81 -1.87 20.60
N GLY A 222 14.22 -0.94 19.74
CA GLY A 222 14.64 -1.29 18.39
C GLY A 222 15.01 -0.12 17.48
N LEU A 223 14.94 -0.39 16.18
CA LEU A 223 15.18 0.58 15.13
C LEU A 223 14.14 0.41 14.03
N VAL A 224 13.68 1.52 13.46
CA VAL A 224 12.81 1.53 12.28
C VAL A 224 13.68 1.85 11.07
N MET A 225 13.76 0.91 10.12
CA MET A 225 14.39 1.10 8.80
C MET A 225 13.29 1.40 7.79
N ALA A 226 13.15 2.66 7.40
CA ALA A 226 12.17 3.09 6.43
C ALA A 226 12.78 3.19 5.03
N TYR A 227 12.00 2.71 4.06
CA TYR A 227 12.32 2.73 2.63
C TYR A 227 11.19 3.45 1.87
N PRO A 228 11.07 4.78 1.99
CA PRO A 228 9.92 5.53 1.47
C PRO A 228 9.76 5.39 -0.04
N LYS A 229 10.87 5.34 -0.79
CA LYS A 229 10.88 5.10 -2.24
C LYS A 229 10.18 3.80 -2.62
N TYR A 230 10.26 2.80 -1.74
CA TYR A 230 9.66 1.48 -1.89
C TYR A 230 8.37 1.31 -1.08
N THR A 231 7.89 2.38 -0.44
CA THR A 231 6.66 2.40 0.37
C THR A 231 6.60 1.31 1.44
N VAL A 232 7.73 1.03 2.10
CA VAL A 232 7.83 0.00 3.14
C VAL A 232 8.73 0.46 4.27
N GLU A 233 8.46 -0.01 5.48
CA GLU A 233 9.39 0.06 6.59
C GLU A 233 9.44 -1.25 7.35
N PHE A 234 10.54 -1.43 8.07
CA PHE A 234 10.82 -2.58 8.90
C PHE A 234 11.13 -2.08 10.30
N PHE A 235 10.46 -2.64 11.30
CA PHE A 235 10.84 -2.47 12.68
C PHE A 235 11.68 -3.67 13.10
N VAL A 236 12.92 -3.40 13.49
CA VAL A 236 13.94 -4.38 13.86
C VAL A 236 14.18 -4.28 15.36
N SER A 237 14.16 -5.43 16.03
CA SER A 237 14.49 -5.56 17.44
C SER A 237 15.31 -6.82 17.66
N ALA A 238 16.30 -6.76 18.54
CA ALA A 238 17.24 -7.85 18.81
C ALA A 238 17.88 -8.45 17.52
N GLY A 239 18.20 -7.59 16.55
CA GLY A 239 18.82 -7.99 15.27
C GLY A 239 17.90 -8.75 14.31
N GLN A 240 16.58 -8.75 14.55
CA GLN A 240 15.58 -9.41 13.70
C GLN A 240 14.45 -8.46 13.32
N VAL A 241 13.91 -8.64 12.11
CA VAL A 241 12.68 -7.97 11.67
C VAL A 241 11.51 -8.50 12.50
N ARG A 242 10.85 -7.64 13.25
CA ARG A 242 9.67 -7.98 14.06
C ARG A 242 8.36 -7.54 13.41
N LEU A 243 8.44 -6.49 12.60
CA LEU A 243 7.30 -5.93 11.90
C LEU A 243 7.73 -5.44 10.51
N VAL A 244 6.90 -5.72 9.51
CA VAL A 244 6.95 -5.12 8.16
C VAL A 244 5.68 -4.30 7.98
N GLN A 245 5.79 -3.01 7.62
CA GLN A 245 4.63 -2.12 7.45
C GLN A 245 4.68 -1.45 6.08
N GLN A 246 3.53 -1.42 5.39
CA GLN A 246 3.35 -0.75 4.10
C GLN A 246 2.01 0.00 4.09
N PRO A 247 1.98 1.30 3.74
CA PRO A 247 3.12 2.18 3.43
C PRO A 247 3.99 2.45 4.67
N SER A 248 5.17 3.08 4.50
CA SER A 248 6.03 3.45 5.63
C SER A 248 5.35 4.47 6.55
N PHE A 249 4.83 4.01 7.70
CA PHE A 249 4.16 4.84 8.68
C PHE A 249 5.09 5.87 9.31
N ASN A 250 6.33 5.52 9.64
CA ASN A 250 7.33 6.43 10.19
C ASN A 250 7.64 7.59 9.24
N TYR A 251 7.78 7.32 7.94
CA TYR A 251 7.97 8.38 6.96
C TYR A 251 6.70 9.24 6.81
N LEU A 252 5.54 8.61 6.68
CA LEU A 252 4.27 9.33 6.50
C LEU A 252 3.88 10.13 7.74
N SER A 253 4.17 9.67 8.96
CA SER A 253 3.85 10.42 10.18
C SER A 253 4.64 11.72 10.28
N LYS A 254 5.90 11.72 9.81
CA LYS A 254 6.75 12.91 9.79
C LYS A 254 6.41 13.87 8.64
N THR A 255 6.05 13.34 7.48
CA THR A 255 5.95 14.13 6.24
C THR A 255 4.52 14.43 5.79
N ARG A 256 3.56 13.59 6.17
CA ARG A 256 2.18 13.56 5.67
C ARG A 256 1.18 13.14 6.76
N ALA A 257 1.35 13.62 8.00
CA ALA A 257 0.52 13.24 9.14
C ALA A 257 -1.00 13.37 8.92
N ALA A 258 -1.42 14.32 8.06
CA ALA A 258 -2.82 14.51 7.67
C ALA A 258 -3.46 13.26 7.05
N LEU A 259 -2.68 12.32 6.51
CA LEU A 259 -3.19 11.04 6.01
C LEU A 259 -3.78 10.15 7.10
N PHE A 260 -3.45 10.39 8.37
CA PHE A 260 -3.98 9.65 9.52
C PHE A 260 -5.16 10.37 10.19
N TYR A 261 -5.55 11.54 9.68
CA TYR A 261 -6.65 12.30 10.24
C TYR A 261 -7.99 11.64 9.88
N ALA A 262 -8.82 11.44 10.91
CA ALA A 262 -10.22 11.11 10.77
C ALA A 262 -11.03 12.06 11.65
N ALA A 263 -12.11 12.62 11.08
CA ALA A 263 -12.99 13.52 11.80
C ALA A 263 -13.73 12.77 12.93
N GLY A 264 -14.00 13.47 14.04
CA GLY A 264 -14.73 12.90 15.18
C GLY A 264 -13.92 11.91 16.03
N MET A 265 -12.59 11.86 15.88
CA MET A 265 -11.72 11.03 16.71
C MET A 265 -11.39 11.71 18.04
N ASN A 266 -11.52 10.96 19.13
CA ASN A 266 -10.90 11.25 20.41
C ASN A 266 -9.48 10.67 20.43
N TRP A 267 -8.50 11.52 20.10
CA TRP A 267 -7.10 11.13 19.96
C TRP A 267 -6.45 10.63 21.25
N ASP A 268 -6.94 11.03 22.43
CA ASP A 268 -6.41 10.56 23.71
C ASP A 268 -6.62 9.05 23.91
N ARG A 269 -7.69 8.53 23.29
CA ARG A 269 -8.04 7.11 23.27
C ARG A 269 -7.28 6.30 22.22
N CYS A 270 -6.41 6.92 21.42
CA CYS A 270 -5.57 6.20 20.46
C CYS A 270 -4.42 5.47 21.15
N THR A 271 -4.79 4.37 21.81
CA THR A 271 -3.93 3.41 22.50
C THR A 271 -4.34 2.00 22.08
N PRO A 272 -3.46 0.99 22.25
CA PRO A 272 -3.82 -0.41 22.01
C PRO A 272 -5.12 -0.83 22.71
N GLN A 273 -5.38 -0.31 23.91
CA GLN A 273 -6.51 -0.72 24.73
C GLN A 273 -7.83 -0.03 24.35
N GLN A 274 -7.77 1.17 23.75
CA GLN A 274 -8.93 2.06 23.65
C GLN A 274 -9.26 2.55 22.23
N TRP A 275 -8.46 2.22 21.22
CA TRP A 275 -8.64 2.75 19.86
C TRP A 275 -10.03 2.50 19.27
N MET A 276 -10.71 1.42 19.66
CA MET A 276 -12.09 1.10 19.24
C MET A 276 -13.10 2.14 19.70
N GLN A 277 -12.82 2.83 20.81
CA GLN A 277 -13.65 3.87 21.42
C GLN A 277 -13.20 5.28 21.03
N ALA A 278 -12.21 5.40 20.14
CA ALA A 278 -11.70 6.68 19.68
C ALA A 278 -12.65 7.37 18.70
N PRO A 279 -13.28 6.70 17.71
CA PRO A 279 -14.30 7.35 16.90
C PRO A 279 -15.53 7.69 17.73
N ALA A 280 -16.06 8.89 17.56
CA ALA A 280 -17.37 9.27 18.09
C ALA A 280 -18.44 8.24 17.70
N GLU A 281 -19.41 8.02 18.59
CA GLU A 281 -20.53 7.07 18.38
C GLU A 281 -21.36 7.39 17.15
#